data_AF-M3CBF8-F1
#
_entry.id   AF-M3CBF8-F1
#
_cell.length_a   1.000
_cell.length_b   1.000
_cell.length_c   1.000
_cell.angle_alpha   90.00
_cell.angle_beta   90.00
_cell.angle_gamma   90.00
#
_symmetry.space_group_name_H-M   'P 1'
#
loop_
_entity.id
_entity.type
_entity.pdbx_description
1 polymer ?
#
loop_
_entity_poly.entity_id
_entity_poly.type
_entity_poly.pdbx_seq_one_letter_code
_entity_poly.pdbx_strand_id
1 'polypeptide(L)'
;MPFDAPDDVRVVKSASNSAAVSPTSPGFPAVRFSNFSKPSRHTMTDSVFSQRTTETEATSAPSMASSDDPRESKDDHIHVVSPDDWFARFRSDDDLGGLVSDDCPDRATLAAVQDIPIYDAEGKAIPFGSLHNPATATHQRQLVIFIRHFYCGACQAYLQALTHSITMRDYFSIPIPTSIIVIGCGKPDLIPHYKTFTNCPFPMYAEPTRELFKKLGMTPSLNIGTQRPEYMSDISTASWAVGQFKTVNDSLKDPDGIRKRDIIRGGNPFQIGGEFLFDDGAVIWCHRMKNYRNHAEIKVLRRLLELDE
;
A
#
# COMPACT_ATOMS: atom_id res chain seq x y z
N MET A 1 -33.22 -20.40 -77.20
CA MET A 1 -33.70 -19.04 -76.92
C MET A 1 -33.53 -18.78 -75.42
N PRO A 2 -32.99 -17.61 -75.03
CA PRO A 2 -31.55 -17.60 -74.76
C PRO A 2 -31.05 -16.63 -73.65
N PHE A 3 -29.72 -16.60 -73.49
CA PHE A 3 -28.88 -15.48 -73.02
C PHE A 3 -28.93 -15.12 -71.51
N ASP A 4 -27.84 -14.59 -70.91
CA ASP A 4 -26.50 -14.29 -71.46
C ASP A 4 -25.34 -14.45 -70.45
N ALA A 5 -24.11 -14.39 -70.97
CA ALA A 5 -22.87 -14.11 -70.21
C ALA A 5 -22.41 -12.65 -70.49
N PRO A 6 -21.27 -12.11 -69.96
CA PRO A 6 -19.92 -12.56 -70.40
C PRO A 6 -18.77 -12.42 -69.36
N ASP A 7 -17.61 -12.98 -69.70
CA ASP A 7 -16.22 -12.43 -69.70
C ASP A 7 -15.72 -11.48 -68.57
N ASP A 8 -14.44 -11.46 -68.20
CA ASP A 8 -13.25 -11.46 -69.08
C ASP A 8 -11.98 -12.07 -68.44
N VAL A 9 -10.97 -12.35 -69.27
CA VAL A 9 -9.72 -13.07 -68.95
C VAL A 9 -8.50 -12.21 -69.24
N ARG A 10 -7.51 -12.19 -68.33
CA ARG A 10 -6.14 -11.82 -68.72
C ARG A 10 -5.03 -12.55 -67.96
N VAL A 11 -4.31 -13.39 -68.70
CA VAL A 11 -3.01 -13.97 -68.32
C VAL A 11 -1.91 -13.17 -69.01
N VAL A 12 -0.84 -12.81 -68.29
CA VAL A 12 0.43 -12.32 -68.85
C VAL A 12 1.59 -13.09 -68.20
N LYS A 13 2.70 -13.25 -68.93
CA LYS A 13 3.75 -14.26 -68.68
C LYS A 13 4.99 -13.73 -67.92
N SER A 14 5.69 -14.70 -67.34
CA SER A 14 7.05 -14.75 -66.82
C SER A 14 8.15 -13.86 -67.45
N ALA A 15 9.02 -13.31 -66.58
CA ALA A 15 10.49 -13.16 -66.72
C ALA A 15 11.05 -12.83 -65.31
N SER A 16 11.98 -13.55 -64.65
CA SER A 16 13.31 -14.11 -64.98
C SER A 16 14.49 -13.12 -64.84
N ASN A 17 15.06 -13.03 -63.63
CA ASN A 17 16.50 -12.89 -63.30
C ASN A 17 16.64 -12.92 -61.75
N SER A 18 17.57 -13.60 -61.08
CA SER A 18 18.96 -13.99 -61.35
C SER A 18 20.02 -12.92 -61.05
N ALA A 19 20.41 -12.81 -59.78
CA ALA A 19 21.79 -12.56 -59.34
C ALA A 19 21.94 -12.84 -57.84
N ALA A 20 23.09 -13.39 -57.43
CA ALA A 20 23.56 -13.40 -56.04
C ALA A 20 24.80 -12.50 -55.93
N VAL A 21 25.21 -12.14 -54.70
CA VAL A 21 26.62 -11.89 -54.31
C VAL A 21 26.69 -11.68 -52.78
N SER A 22 27.78 -12.16 -52.17
CA SER A 22 28.22 -11.74 -50.83
C SER A 22 29.71 -11.39 -50.89
N PRO A 23 30.14 -10.33 -50.21
CA PRO A 23 31.41 -10.35 -49.47
C PRO A 23 31.19 -9.92 -48.00
N THR A 24 31.72 -10.60 -46.99
CA THR A 24 33.15 -10.70 -46.57
C THR A 24 33.62 -9.49 -45.74
N SER A 25 33.96 -9.75 -44.47
CA SER A 25 34.50 -8.78 -43.52
C SER A 25 36.02 -8.58 -43.65
N PRO A 26 36.54 -7.45 -43.17
CA PRO A 26 37.87 -7.37 -42.53
C PRO A 26 37.76 -6.86 -41.08
N GLY A 27 38.82 -6.98 -40.28
CA GLY A 27 38.82 -6.53 -38.88
C GLY A 27 40.19 -6.12 -38.33
N PHE A 28 40.15 -5.31 -37.26
CA PHE A 28 41.26 -4.83 -36.41
C PHE A 28 42.34 -3.96 -37.09
N PRO A 29 42.85 -2.94 -36.38
CA PRO A 29 43.98 -3.16 -35.46
C PRO A 29 43.79 -2.53 -34.06
N ALA A 30 44.81 -2.62 -33.20
CA ALA A 30 44.86 -2.07 -31.84
C ALA A 30 46.20 -1.35 -31.56
N VAL A 31 46.24 -0.43 -30.57
CA VAL A 31 47.42 0.16 -29.84
C VAL A 31 46.86 1.34 -28.97
N ARG A 32 46.96 1.38 -27.63
CA ARG A 32 48.11 1.76 -26.73
C ARG A 32 48.57 3.22 -26.94
N PHE A 33 48.82 4.09 -25.94
CA PHE A 33 48.81 4.07 -24.45
C PHE A 33 48.27 5.47 -23.95
N SER A 34 48.46 6.09 -22.77
CA SER A 34 49.35 5.91 -21.58
C SER A 34 48.86 6.64 -20.31
N ASN A 35 49.05 5.98 -19.16
CA ASN A 35 49.44 6.45 -17.80
C ASN A 35 49.06 7.86 -17.27
N PHE A 36 48.51 7.89 -16.05
CA PHE A 36 49.24 8.49 -14.89
C PHE A 36 48.89 7.81 -13.54
N SER A 37 49.76 7.99 -12.54
CA SER A 37 49.76 7.40 -11.17
C SER A 37 48.86 8.17 -10.16
N LYS A 38 48.52 7.75 -8.91
CA LYS A 38 48.77 6.57 -8.02
C LYS A 38 47.67 6.53 -6.88
N PRO A 39 47.58 5.51 -5.99
CA PRO A 39 46.40 5.29 -5.11
C PRO A 39 46.57 5.45 -3.58
N SER A 40 45.44 5.63 -2.86
CA SER A 40 45.15 5.26 -1.45
C SER A 40 43.66 5.59 -1.16
N ARG A 41 42.93 5.06 -0.14
CA ARG A 41 43.26 4.29 1.08
C ARG A 41 41.98 3.56 1.60
N HIS A 42 42.10 2.30 2.05
CA HIS A 42 41.42 1.60 3.19
C HIS A 42 39.92 1.86 3.56
N THR A 43 39.10 0.92 4.07
CA THR A 43 39.14 -0.55 4.26
C THR A 43 37.71 -1.06 4.53
N MET A 44 37.48 -2.38 4.44
CA MET A 44 36.30 -3.05 4.98
C MET A 44 36.63 -3.78 6.32
N THR A 45 35.65 -4.47 6.90
CA THR A 45 35.68 -5.21 8.20
C THR A 45 35.57 -4.31 9.44
N ASP A 46 35.04 -4.76 10.59
CA ASP A 46 34.61 -6.13 10.94
C ASP A 46 33.40 -6.20 11.91
N SER A 47 32.93 -7.44 12.12
CA SER A 47 31.89 -7.89 13.03
C SER A 47 32.04 -7.40 14.48
N VAL A 48 30.91 -7.14 15.16
CA VAL A 48 30.85 -6.87 16.61
C VAL A 48 30.13 -8.00 17.33
N PHE A 49 30.81 -9.13 17.47
CA PHE A 49 30.47 -10.15 18.46
C PHE A 49 31.76 -10.76 19.01
N SER A 50 32.03 -10.57 20.31
CA SER A 50 33.12 -11.26 20.99
C SER A 50 32.83 -11.40 22.47
N GLN A 51 32.95 -12.63 22.96
CA GLN A 51 32.75 -12.99 24.36
C GLN A 51 33.99 -12.62 25.19
N ARG A 52 33.83 -12.45 26.51
CA ARG A 52 34.93 -12.65 27.45
C ARG A 52 34.43 -13.31 28.74
N THR A 53 34.97 -14.48 29.02
CA THR A 53 34.78 -15.28 30.24
C THR A 53 36.03 -15.18 31.14
N THR A 54 36.12 -16.02 32.19
CA THR A 54 37.15 -16.06 33.25
C THR A 54 37.02 -14.92 34.27
N GLU A 55 36.52 -15.16 35.50
CA GLU A 55 37.18 -15.74 36.70
C GLU A 55 37.94 -14.66 37.52
N THR A 56 38.02 -14.65 38.86
CA THR A 56 37.40 -15.45 39.95
C THR A 56 37.56 -14.66 41.27
N GLU A 57 36.60 -14.70 42.20
CA GLU A 57 36.81 -14.90 43.67
C GLU A 57 35.48 -14.90 44.44
N ALA A 58 35.47 -15.43 45.68
CA ALA A 58 34.27 -15.61 46.51
C ALA A 58 34.56 -15.36 47.99
N THR A 59 33.64 -14.68 48.70
CA THR A 59 33.69 -14.51 50.17
C THR A 59 32.29 -14.45 50.80
N SER A 60 32.02 -15.41 51.69
CA SER A 60 31.10 -15.41 52.86
C SER A 60 29.67 -14.82 52.78
N ALA A 61 28.69 -15.66 53.15
CA ALA A 61 27.38 -15.24 53.66
C ALA A 61 27.42 -14.89 55.16
N PRO A 62 26.31 -14.36 55.73
CA PRO A 62 25.60 -15.17 56.73
C PRO A 62 24.07 -15.28 56.48
N SER A 63 23.36 -15.94 57.40
CA SER A 63 22.14 -16.72 57.13
C SER A 63 20.81 -16.15 57.69
N MET A 64 19.72 -16.83 57.32
CA MET A 64 18.33 -16.77 57.83
C MET A 64 17.43 -15.66 57.25
N ALA A 65 16.12 -15.85 57.07
CA ALA A 65 15.23 -16.96 57.48
C ALA A 65 14.22 -17.38 56.37
N SER A 66 13.38 -18.36 56.67
CA SER A 66 12.43 -19.05 55.77
C SER A 66 11.03 -18.41 55.67
N SER A 67 10.41 -18.52 54.49
CA SER A 67 8.95 -18.63 54.32
C SER A 67 8.64 -19.28 52.97
N ASP A 68 7.79 -20.31 52.97
CA ASP A 68 7.39 -21.07 51.77
C ASP A 68 6.36 -20.33 50.92
N ASP A 69 6.43 -20.50 49.58
CA ASP A 69 5.33 -20.29 48.65
C ASP A 69 5.61 -21.11 47.36
N PRO A 70 4.61 -21.78 46.74
CA PRO A 70 4.86 -22.76 45.69
C PRO A 70 5.09 -22.10 44.32
N ARG A 71 6.14 -22.53 43.62
CA ARG A 71 6.45 -22.06 42.27
C ARG A 71 5.67 -22.86 41.22
N GLU A 72 4.66 -22.24 40.65
CA GLU A 72 4.02 -22.74 39.43
C GLU A 72 4.95 -22.52 38.22
N SER A 73 5.11 -23.53 37.38
CA SER A 73 6.06 -23.50 36.26
C SER A 73 5.47 -22.82 35.04
N LYS A 74 6.06 -21.69 34.62
CA LYS A 74 5.79 -21.10 33.31
C LYS A 74 6.45 -21.94 32.21
N ASP A 75 5.64 -22.73 31.52
CA ASP A 75 5.93 -23.11 30.14
C ASP A 75 5.52 -21.94 29.24
N ASP A 76 6.50 -21.24 28.65
CA ASP A 76 6.28 -20.14 27.70
C ASP A 76 5.78 -20.67 26.33
N HIS A 77 4.57 -21.20 26.31
CA HIS A 77 3.85 -21.49 25.07
C HIS A 77 3.49 -20.18 24.36
N ILE A 78 4.01 -20.02 23.14
CA ILE A 78 3.64 -18.91 22.25
C ILE A 78 2.15 -19.01 21.93
N HIS A 79 1.35 -18.15 22.56
CA HIS A 79 -0.10 -18.13 22.42
C HIS A 79 -0.47 -17.49 21.06
N VAL A 80 -0.78 -18.32 20.07
CA VAL A 80 -1.45 -17.85 18.85
C VAL A 80 -2.87 -17.46 19.25
N VAL A 81 -3.12 -16.15 19.37
CA VAL A 81 -4.42 -15.60 19.72
C VAL A 81 -5.37 -15.80 18.55
N SER A 82 -6.53 -16.44 18.77
CA SER A 82 -7.56 -16.56 17.72
C SER A 82 -8.07 -15.16 17.34
N PRO A 83 -8.43 -14.89 16.07
CA PRO A 83 -9.15 -13.67 15.70
C PRO A 83 -10.38 -13.41 16.59
N ASP A 84 -11.10 -14.46 17.01
CA ASP A 84 -12.26 -14.33 17.91
C ASP A 84 -11.88 -13.88 19.33
N ASP A 85 -10.74 -14.36 19.86
CA ASP A 85 -10.18 -13.96 21.16
C ASP A 85 -9.60 -12.55 21.10
N TRP A 86 -8.95 -12.20 19.98
CA TRP A 86 -8.51 -10.85 19.66
C TRP A 86 -9.70 -9.89 19.71
N PHE A 87 -10.78 -10.18 18.97
CA PHE A 87 -11.98 -9.35 18.99
C PHE A 87 -12.76 -9.39 20.31
N ALA A 88 -12.61 -10.43 21.14
CA ALA A 88 -13.23 -10.46 22.47
C ALA A 88 -12.69 -9.36 23.41
N ARG A 89 -11.42 -8.96 23.24
CA ARG A 89 -10.78 -7.90 24.05
C ARG A 89 -11.37 -6.50 23.80
N PHE A 90 -12.00 -6.29 22.64
CA PHE A 90 -12.56 -4.99 22.21
C PHE A 90 -14.10 -4.96 22.28
N ARG A 91 -14.73 -5.61 23.27
CA ARG A 91 -16.20 -5.69 23.41
C ARG A 91 -16.78 -5.10 24.72
N SER A 92 -15.95 -4.47 25.56
CA SER A 92 -16.32 -4.07 26.92
C SER A 92 -16.65 -2.58 27.16
N ASP A 93 -16.39 -1.69 26.20
CA ASP A 93 -16.66 -0.24 26.34
C ASP A 93 -17.89 0.21 25.54
N ASP A 94 -18.57 1.29 25.97
CA ASP A 94 -19.70 1.87 25.22
C ASP A 94 -19.25 2.74 24.01
N ASP A 95 -17.96 3.06 23.88
CA ASP A 95 -17.39 3.91 22.80
C ASP A 95 -17.05 3.12 21.51
N LEU A 96 -17.46 1.84 21.45
CA LEU A 96 -17.02 0.87 20.43
C LEU A 96 -17.64 1.02 19.04
N GLY A 97 -18.55 1.96 18.81
CA GLY A 97 -19.31 2.08 17.55
C GLY A 97 -18.47 2.23 16.28
N GLY A 98 -17.20 2.61 16.40
CA GLY A 98 -16.22 2.62 15.29
C GLY A 98 -15.34 1.38 15.17
N LEU A 99 -15.17 0.59 16.23
CA LEU A 99 -14.38 -0.66 16.24
C LEU A 99 -15.17 -1.87 15.72
N VAL A 100 -16.50 -1.78 15.67
CA VAL A 100 -17.36 -2.79 15.01
C VAL A 100 -16.95 -2.93 13.53
N SER A 101 -16.46 -4.10 13.16
CA SER A 101 -16.21 -4.46 11.76
C SER A 101 -17.53 -4.60 10.99
N ASP A 102 -17.54 -4.19 9.72
CA ASP A 102 -18.49 -4.74 8.75
C ASP A 102 -18.15 -6.22 8.47
N ASP A 103 -19.06 -6.97 7.83
CA ASP A 103 -18.84 -8.38 7.46
C ASP A 103 -17.53 -8.56 6.67
N CYS A 104 -16.56 -9.29 7.23
CA CYS A 104 -15.26 -9.49 6.60
C CYS A 104 -15.38 -10.33 5.29
N PRO A 105 -14.61 -10.01 4.23
CA PRO A 105 -14.58 -10.81 3.01
C PRO A 105 -14.23 -12.28 3.28
N ASP A 106 -15.06 -13.18 2.78
CA ASP A 106 -14.83 -14.62 2.92
C ASP A 106 -13.69 -15.13 2.02
N ARG A 107 -13.28 -16.39 2.22
CA ARG A 107 -12.20 -16.99 1.43
C ARG A 107 -12.50 -17.01 -0.08
N ALA A 108 -13.76 -17.16 -0.50
CA ALA A 108 -14.11 -17.10 -1.92
C ALA A 108 -13.97 -15.67 -2.48
N THR A 109 -14.38 -14.64 -1.73
CA THR A 109 -14.19 -13.23 -2.08
C THR A 109 -12.70 -12.87 -2.17
N LEU A 110 -11.89 -13.30 -1.21
CA LEU A 110 -10.43 -13.06 -1.21
C LEU A 110 -9.74 -13.75 -2.40
N ALA A 111 -10.03 -15.02 -2.66
CA ALA A 111 -9.54 -15.72 -3.86
C ALA A 111 -10.00 -15.02 -5.16
N ALA A 112 -11.22 -14.49 -5.20
CA ALA A 112 -11.74 -13.76 -6.35
C ALA A 112 -11.12 -12.36 -6.56
N VAL A 113 -10.31 -11.84 -5.62
CA VAL A 113 -9.56 -10.58 -5.77
C VAL A 113 -8.04 -10.73 -5.81
N GLN A 114 -7.48 -11.89 -5.41
CA GLN A 114 -6.04 -12.09 -5.24
C GLN A 114 -5.23 -11.70 -6.49
N ASP A 115 -5.71 -12.03 -7.70
CA ASP A 115 -5.00 -11.86 -8.97
C ASP A 115 -5.30 -10.52 -9.65
N ILE A 116 -6.11 -9.64 -9.03
CA ILE A 116 -6.41 -8.32 -9.61
C ILE A 116 -5.14 -7.45 -9.53
N PRO A 117 -4.66 -6.89 -10.66
CA PRO A 117 -3.45 -6.10 -10.67
C PRO A 117 -3.66 -4.72 -10.03
N ILE A 118 -2.82 -4.40 -9.06
CA ILE A 118 -2.62 -3.05 -8.55
C ILE A 118 -1.29 -2.51 -9.05
N TYR A 119 -1.21 -1.21 -9.28
CA TYR A 119 -0.12 -0.55 -10.01
C TYR A 119 0.62 0.45 -9.12
N ASP A 120 1.95 0.42 -9.12
CA ASP A 120 2.79 1.45 -8.50
C ASP A 120 2.83 2.75 -9.33
N ALA A 121 3.56 3.77 -8.85
CA ALA A 121 3.61 5.08 -9.51
C ALA A 121 4.20 5.02 -10.93
N GLU A 122 5.12 4.08 -11.15
CA GLU A 122 5.79 3.78 -12.41
C GLU A 122 4.89 2.96 -13.36
N GLY A 123 3.74 2.48 -12.89
CA GLY A 123 2.78 1.69 -13.66
C GLY A 123 3.12 0.21 -13.78
N LYS A 124 4.06 -0.30 -12.98
CA LYS A 124 4.33 -1.74 -12.85
C LYS A 124 3.23 -2.37 -11.99
N ALA A 125 2.73 -3.51 -12.44
CA ALA A 125 1.68 -4.26 -11.77
C ALA A 125 2.23 -5.28 -10.76
N ILE A 126 1.51 -5.46 -9.65
CA ILE A 126 1.60 -6.61 -8.75
C ILE A 126 0.18 -7.14 -8.46
N PRO A 127 -0.02 -8.45 -8.21
CA PRO A 127 -1.33 -8.96 -7.83
C PRO A 127 -1.69 -8.50 -6.41
N PHE A 128 -2.94 -8.08 -6.18
CA PHE A 128 -3.42 -7.61 -4.86
C PHE A 128 -3.14 -8.61 -3.72
N GLY A 129 -3.23 -9.91 -4.01
CA GLY A 129 -2.89 -11.00 -3.09
C GLY A 129 -1.47 -10.93 -2.53
N SER A 130 -0.50 -10.38 -3.29
CA SER A 130 0.89 -10.28 -2.83
C SER A 130 1.08 -9.33 -1.64
N LEU A 131 0.13 -8.40 -1.41
CA LEU A 131 0.18 -7.51 -0.25
C LEU A 131 -0.08 -8.24 1.07
N HIS A 132 -0.91 -9.29 1.08
CA HIS A 132 -1.41 -9.92 2.32
C HIS A 132 -1.13 -11.42 2.41
N ASN A 133 -0.72 -12.10 1.34
CA ASN A 133 -0.29 -13.50 1.39
C ASN A 133 0.94 -13.64 2.32
N PRO A 134 0.92 -14.49 3.36
CA PRO A 134 2.03 -14.65 4.32
C PRO A 134 3.39 -14.99 3.69
N ALA A 135 3.42 -15.59 2.50
CA ALA A 135 4.66 -15.91 1.78
C ALA A 135 5.29 -14.71 1.04
N THR A 136 4.59 -13.57 0.93
CA THR A 136 5.06 -12.37 0.21
C THR A 136 4.83 -11.04 0.92
N ALA A 137 3.99 -11.01 1.96
CA ALA A 137 3.70 -9.83 2.76
C ALA A 137 4.95 -9.33 3.51
N THR A 138 5.14 -8.00 3.55
CA THR A 138 6.27 -7.37 4.25
C THR A 138 6.24 -7.60 5.76
N HIS A 139 5.04 -7.63 6.33
CA HIS A 139 4.76 -7.70 7.76
C HIS A 139 3.54 -8.61 8.00
N GLN A 140 3.35 -9.09 9.24
CA GLN A 140 2.31 -10.06 9.60
C GLN A 140 0.90 -9.49 9.38
N ARG A 141 0.64 -8.30 9.92
CA ARG A 141 -0.61 -7.57 9.72
C ARG A 141 -0.47 -6.55 8.60
N GLN A 142 -1.53 -6.30 7.84
CA GLN A 142 -1.49 -5.33 6.73
C GLN A 142 -2.77 -4.48 6.73
N LEU A 143 -2.65 -3.19 7.04
CA LEU A 143 -3.77 -2.22 7.01
C LEU A 143 -3.85 -1.58 5.62
N VAL A 144 -4.81 -2.03 4.83
CA VAL A 144 -5.05 -1.55 3.45
C VAL A 144 -6.19 -0.52 3.44
N ILE A 145 -5.85 0.71 3.10
CA ILE A 145 -6.75 1.88 3.08
C ILE A 145 -7.12 2.19 1.62
N PHE A 146 -8.34 1.87 1.24
CA PHE A 146 -8.91 2.21 -0.06
C PHE A 146 -9.45 3.64 -0.03
N ILE A 147 -8.80 4.57 -0.74
CA ILE A 147 -9.30 5.93 -0.92
C ILE A 147 -10.23 6.03 -2.13
N ARG A 148 -11.23 6.90 -2.01
CA ARG A 148 -12.28 7.09 -3.02
C ARG A 148 -11.74 7.32 -4.43
N HIS A 149 -10.88 8.33 -4.58
CA HIS A 149 -10.19 8.69 -5.82
C HIS A 149 -9.03 9.66 -5.49
N PHE A 150 -8.01 9.73 -6.35
CA PHE A 150 -7.03 10.82 -6.26
C PHE A 150 -7.73 12.17 -6.52
N TYR A 151 -7.25 13.21 -5.85
CA TYR A 151 -7.94 14.51 -5.68
C TYR A 151 -9.29 14.46 -4.94
N CYS A 152 -9.65 13.35 -4.28
CA CYS A 152 -10.73 13.40 -3.30
C CYS A 152 -10.23 14.16 -2.07
N GLY A 153 -10.66 15.41 -1.89
CA GLY A 153 -10.24 16.22 -0.76
C GLY A 153 -10.57 15.59 0.60
N ALA A 154 -11.70 14.87 0.72
CA ALA A 154 -12.06 14.17 1.95
C ALA A 154 -11.05 13.07 2.31
N CYS A 155 -10.51 12.36 1.30
CA CYS A 155 -9.43 11.40 1.48
C CYS A 155 -8.07 12.09 1.71
N GLN A 156 -7.86 13.30 1.18
CA GLN A 156 -6.64 14.07 1.48
C GLN A 156 -6.62 14.50 2.95
N ALA A 157 -7.73 15.03 3.47
CA ALA A 157 -7.88 15.35 4.89
C ALA A 157 -7.68 14.09 5.77
N TYR A 158 -8.25 12.97 5.34
CA TYR A 158 -8.11 11.68 6.03
C TYR A 158 -6.64 11.24 6.14
N LEU A 159 -5.94 11.18 5.02
CA LEU A 159 -4.53 10.77 5.00
C LEU A 159 -3.60 11.78 5.67
N GLN A 160 -3.93 13.07 5.65
CA GLN A 160 -3.23 14.08 6.43
C GLN A 160 -3.42 13.83 7.93
N ALA A 161 -4.67 13.66 8.41
CA ALA A 161 -4.96 13.37 9.81
C ALA A 161 -4.28 12.07 10.28
N LEU A 162 -4.37 11.00 9.48
CA LEU A 162 -3.68 9.73 9.70
C LEU A 162 -2.17 9.93 9.86
N THR A 163 -1.53 10.69 8.97
CA THR A 163 -0.07 10.91 8.97
C THR A 163 0.40 11.81 10.11
N HIS A 164 -0.43 12.74 10.58
CA HIS A 164 -0.11 13.55 11.78
C HIS A 164 -0.34 12.77 13.09
N SER A 165 -1.26 11.81 13.09
CA SER A 165 -1.66 11.05 14.28
C SER A 165 -0.88 9.74 14.46
N ILE A 166 -0.46 9.09 13.38
CA ILE A 166 0.48 7.96 13.39
C ILE A 166 1.80 8.49 12.82
N THR A 167 2.65 9.01 13.70
CA THR A 167 3.99 9.45 13.30
C THR A 167 4.86 8.24 12.95
N MET A 168 6.01 8.47 12.30
CA MET A 168 6.97 7.38 12.05
C MET A 168 7.50 6.75 13.34
N ARG A 169 7.48 7.45 14.48
CA ARG A 169 7.81 6.86 15.78
C ARG A 169 6.75 5.85 16.19
N ASP A 170 5.48 6.23 16.10
CA ASP A 170 4.34 5.39 16.49
C ASP A 170 4.26 4.17 15.58
N TYR A 171 4.44 4.35 14.27
CA TYR A 171 4.52 3.27 13.28
C TYR A 171 5.58 2.21 13.62
N PHE A 172 6.77 2.63 14.08
CA PHE A 172 7.82 1.70 14.51
C PHE A 172 7.65 1.16 15.94
N SER A 173 6.60 1.56 16.67
CA SER A 173 6.22 0.99 17.97
C SER A 173 4.92 0.16 17.93
N ILE A 174 4.32 -0.06 16.76
CA ILE A 174 3.18 -0.99 16.59
C ILE A 174 3.62 -2.40 17.07
N PRO A 175 3.00 -3.00 18.11
CA PRO A 175 3.47 -4.23 18.75
C PRO A 175 3.57 -5.44 17.82
N ILE A 176 2.52 -5.73 17.05
CA ILE A 176 2.56 -6.72 15.96
C ILE A 176 2.86 -5.97 14.66
N PRO A 177 4.03 -6.20 14.00
CA PRO A 177 4.43 -5.45 12.82
C PRO A 177 3.33 -5.36 11.76
N THR A 178 2.98 -4.13 11.37
CA THR A 178 1.85 -3.85 10.48
C THR A 178 2.24 -2.92 9.34
N SER A 179 2.09 -3.32 8.07
CA SER A 179 2.25 -2.35 6.96
C SER A 179 0.97 -1.54 6.78
N ILE A 180 1.07 -0.22 6.75
CA ILE A 180 -0.02 0.66 6.31
C ILE A 180 0.16 0.91 4.81
N ILE A 181 -0.87 0.69 4.00
CA ILE A 181 -0.83 0.73 2.53
C ILE A 181 -2.08 1.44 2.01
N VAL A 182 -1.95 2.32 1.02
CA VAL A 182 -3.09 3.04 0.42
C VAL A 182 -3.34 2.57 -1.02
N ILE A 183 -4.61 2.39 -1.40
CA ILE A 183 -5.03 2.05 -2.77
C ILE A 183 -6.07 3.06 -3.27
N GLY A 184 -5.82 3.71 -4.41
CA GLY A 184 -6.78 4.63 -5.06
C GLY A 184 -7.27 4.12 -6.41
N CYS A 185 -8.37 4.68 -6.94
CA CYS A 185 -8.91 4.30 -8.25
C CYS A 185 -8.53 5.22 -9.44
N GLY A 186 -7.57 6.12 -9.25
CA GLY A 186 -7.08 6.99 -10.32
C GLY A 186 -6.01 6.33 -11.19
N LYS A 187 -5.44 7.09 -12.12
CA LYS A 187 -4.29 6.63 -12.91
C LYS A 187 -3.00 6.56 -12.06
N PRO A 188 -2.10 5.57 -12.26
CA PRO A 188 -0.98 5.33 -11.34
C PRO A 188 0.07 6.45 -11.34
N ASP A 189 0.29 7.10 -12.49
CA ASP A 189 1.19 8.24 -12.66
C ASP A 189 0.77 9.50 -11.86
N LEU A 190 -0.37 9.46 -11.16
CA LEU A 190 -0.84 10.52 -10.27
C LEU A 190 -0.43 10.29 -8.80
N ILE A 191 0.05 9.08 -8.46
CA ILE A 191 0.48 8.71 -7.11
C ILE A 191 1.56 9.66 -6.56
N PRO A 192 2.61 10.07 -7.31
CA PRO A 192 3.63 10.99 -6.80
C PRO A 192 3.03 12.34 -6.34
N HIS A 193 2.20 12.95 -7.18
CA HIS A 193 1.53 14.21 -6.81
C HIS A 193 0.59 14.01 -5.61
N TYR A 194 -0.15 12.90 -5.55
CA TYR A 194 -1.08 12.62 -4.45
C TYR A 194 -0.35 12.37 -3.11
N LYS A 195 0.85 11.75 -3.13
CA LYS A 195 1.76 11.73 -1.98
C LYS A 195 2.17 13.13 -1.55
N THR A 196 2.62 14.00 -2.47
CA THR A 196 2.99 15.39 -2.14
C THR A 196 1.84 16.18 -1.51
N PHE A 197 0.60 16.01 -1.98
CA PHE A 197 -0.56 16.69 -1.37
C PHE A 197 -0.95 16.20 0.02
N THR A 198 -0.68 14.92 0.32
CA THR A 198 -1.07 14.29 1.59
C THR A 198 0.06 14.26 2.61
N ASN A 199 1.30 14.48 2.17
CA ASN A 199 2.55 14.21 2.90
C ASN A 199 2.64 12.77 3.43
N CYS A 200 1.87 11.84 2.85
CA CYS A 200 1.68 10.49 3.37
C CYS A 200 2.89 9.60 3.03
N PRO A 201 3.61 9.04 4.04
CA PRO A 201 4.83 8.28 3.81
C PRO A 201 4.56 6.89 3.20
N PHE A 202 3.38 6.32 3.48
CA PHE A 202 3.03 4.93 3.24
C PHE A 202 3.10 4.53 1.74
N PRO A 203 3.35 3.25 1.41
CA PRO A 203 3.17 2.71 0.06
C PRO A 203 1.79 3.06 -0.51
N MET A 204 1.76 3.42 -1.79
CA MET A 204 0.54 3.77 -2.50
C MET A 204 0.47 3.03 -3.83
N TYR A 205 -0.71 2.49 -4.14
CA TYR A 205 -1.00 1.82 -5.41
C TYR A 205 -2.28 2.38 -6.04
N ALA A 206 -2.47 2.09 -7.32
CA ALA A 206 -3.69 2.38 -8.07
C ALA A 206 -4.36 1.09 -8.55
N GLU A 207 -5.69 1.04 -8.48
CA GLU A 207 -6.53 0.03 -9.13
C GLU A 207 -7.57 0.76 -10.01
N PRO A 208 -7.23 1.10 -11.28
CA PRO A 208 -8.04 2.01 -12.09
C PRO A 208 -9.33 1.40 -12.66
N THR A 209 -9.51 0.08 -12.61
CA THR A 209 -10.71 -0.61 -13.12
C THR A 209 -11.87 -0.52 -12.12
N ARG A 210 -11.53 -0.52 -10.82
CA ARG A 210 -12.43 -0.61 -9.66
C ARG A 210 -13.11 -1.97 -9.51
N GLU A 211 -12.57 -3.01 -10.13
CA GLU A 211 -13.02 -4.39 -9.90
C GLU A 211 -12.71 -4.85 -8.47
N LEU A 212 -11.53 -4.50 -7.93
CA LEU A 212 -11.13 -4.78 -6.54
C LEU A 212 -12.07 -4.07 -5.56
N PHE A 213 -12.28 -2.77 -5.78
CA PHE A 213 -13.25 -1.98 -5.01
C PHE A 213 -14.65 -2.60 -5.03
N LYS A 214 -15.16 -2.96 -6.22
CA LYS A 214 -16.48 -3.58 -6.38
C LYS A 214 -16.60 -4.92 -5.65
N LYS A 215 -15.62 -5.82 -5.80
CA LYS A 215 -15.64 -7.17 -5.18
C LYS A 215 -15.50 -7.11 -3.66
N LEU A 216 -14.74 -6.16 -3.13
CA LEU A 216 -14.65 -5.90 -1.69
C LEU A 216 -15.86 -5.13 -1.13
N GLY A 217 -16.92 -4.89 -1.92
CA GLY A 217 -18.17 -4.27 -1.46
C GLY A 217 -18.21 -2.74 -1.52
N MET A 218 -17.12 -2.08 -1.92
CA MET A 218 -17.04 -0.62 -2.08
C MET A 218 -17.66 -0.21 -3.42
N THR A 219 -18.99 -0.17 -3.48
CA THR A 219 -19.74 0.20 -4.69
C THR A 219 -19.80 1.72 -4.90
N PRO A 220 -20.05 2.25 -6.10
CA PRO A 220 -20.27 3.69 -6.28
C PRO A 220 -21.52 4.17 -5.53
N SER A 221 -21.42 5.33 -4.88
CA SER A 221 -22.51 5.95 -4.10
C SER A 221 -22.80 7.37 -4.60
N LEU A 222 -23.93 7.92 -4.18
CA LEU A 222 -24.25 9.35 -4.28
C LEU A 222 -24.41 10.03 -2.91
N ASN A 223 -24.19 9.28 -1.81
CA ASN A 223 -24.35 9.80 -0.45
C ASN A 223 -23.14 10.65 -0.05
N ILE A 224 -23.36 11.94 0.21
CA ILE A 224 -22.35 12.92 0.64
C ILE A 224 -22.02 12.79 2.14
N GLY A 225 -22.93 12.20 2.93
CA GLY A 225 -22.86 12.15 4.39
C GLY A 225 -23.41 13.43 5.04
N THR A 226 -24.28 13.25 6.04
CA THR A 226 -24.88 14.33 6.84
C THR A 226 -23.99 14.73 8.02
N GLN A 227 -23.33 13.76 8.64
CA GLN A 227 -22.35 13.98 9.71
C GLN A 227 -21.00 14.41 9.15
N ARG A 228 -20.24 15.17 9.95
CA ARG A 228 -18.85 15.54 9.69
C ARG A 228 -17.93 14.59 10.49
N PRO A 229 -16.92 13.96 9.86
CA PRO A 229 -15.96 13.14 10.58
C PRO A 229 -15.13 13.93 11.60
N GLU A 230 -14.67 13.24 12.64
CA GLU A 230 -13.73 13.74 13.65
C GLU A 230 -12.39 14.10 12.99
N TYR A 231 -11.89 13.28 12.07
CA TYR A 231 -10.70 13.61 11.26
C TYR A 231 -10.83 14.90 10.40
N MET A 232 -12.02 15.50 10.34
CA MET A 232 -12.26 16.79 9.69
C MET A 232 -12.67 17.91 10.66
N SER A 233 -12.80 17.71 11.97
CA SER A 233 -13.39 18.68 12.92
C SER A 233 -12.72 20.05 12.89
N ASP A 234 -11.40 20.06 12.97
CA ASP A 234 -10.60 21.23 13.37
C ASP A 234 -10.42 22.27 12.26
N ILE A 235 -10.81 21.92 11.03
CA ILE A 235 -10.68 22.79 9.86
C ILE A 235 -12.07 23.23 9.41
N SER A 236 -12.41 24.53 9.55
CA SER A 236 -13.70 25.04 9.06
C SER A 236 -13.93 24.66 7.58
N THR A 237 -15.17 24.36 7.18
CA THR A 237 -15.47 23.92 5.80
C THR A 237 -14.98 24.94 4.75
N ALA A 238 -15.02 26.23 5.08
CA ALA A 238 -14.48 27.30 4.25
C ALA A 238 -12.94 27.27 4.21
N SER A 239 -12.28 27.21 5.37
CA SER A 239 -10.81 27.13 5.46
C SER A 239 -10.26 25.91 4.71
N TRP A 240 -10.94 24.77 4.85
CA TRP A 240 -10.60 23.53 4.17
C TRP A 240 -10.78 23.63 2.65
N ALA A 241 -11.93 24.15 2.19
CA ALA A 241 -12.17 24.34 0.76
C ALA A 241 -11.18 25.33 0.15
N VAL A 242 -10.88 26.45 0.83
CA VAL A 242 -9.88 27.44 0.41
C VAL A 242 -8.47 26.82 0.36
N GLY A 243 -8.10 26.00 1.36
CA GLY A 243 -6.83 25.26 1.35
C GLY A 243 -6.74 24.29 0.17
N GLN A 244 -7.76 23.45 -0.03
CA GLN A 244 -7.86 22.53 -1.15
C GLN A 244 -7.80 23.24 -2.52
N PHE A 245 -8.57 24.33 -2.70
CA PHE A 245 -8.54 25.14 -3.91
C PHE A 245 -7.17 25.78 -4.13
N LYS A 246 -6.53 26.33 -3.08
CA LYS A 246 -5.18 26.90 -3.18
C LYS A 246 -4.16 25.83 -3.60
N THR A 247 -4.12 24.70 -2.90
CA THR A 247 -3.19 23.59 -3.18
C THR A 247 -3.34 23.07 -4.62
N VAL A 248 -4.57 22.87 -5.11
CA VAL A 248 -4.84 22.47 -6.50
C VAL A 248 -4.45 23.58 -7.49
N ASN A 249 -4.74 24.84 -7.18
CA ASN A 249 -4.42 26.01 -8.02
C ASN A 249 -2.92 26.28 -8.13
N ASP A 250 -2.16 26.05 -7.05
CA ASP A 250 -0.72 26.30 -7.03
C ASP A 250 0.03 25.18 -7.78
N SER A 251 -0.37 23.91 -7.60
CA SER A 251 0.12 22.81 -8.45
C SER A 251 -0.46 22.78 -9.88
N LEU A 252 -1.45 23.60 -10.22
CA LEU A 252 -1.89 23.86 -11.60
C LEU A 252 -1.04 24.95 -12.31
N LYS A 253 -0.19 25.68 -11.56
CA LYS A 253 0.76 26.69 -12.08
C LYS A 253 2.19 26.17 -12.14
N ASP A 254 2.52 25.22 -11.28
CA ASP A 254 3.76 24.46 -11.31
C ASP A 254 3.91 23.74 -12.67
N PRO A 255 5.00 23.94 -13.44
CA PRO A 255 5.21 23.28 -14.73
C PRO A 255 5.33 21.76 -14.63
N ASP A 256 5.85 21.27 -13.50
CA ASP A 256 5.99 19.84 -13.15
C ASP A 256 4.82 19.35 -12.29
N GLY A 257 3.81 20.20 -12.07
CA GLY A 257 2.60 19.90 -11.33
C GLY A 257 1.47 19.25 -12.14
N ILE A 258 0.29 19.19 -11.52
CA ILE A 258 -0.90 18.56 -12.08
C ILE A 258 -1.52 19.43 -13.18
N ARG A 259 -2.04 18.83 -14.25
CA ARG A 259 -2.74 19.57 -15.31
C ARG A 259 -4.25 19.35 -15.20
N LYS A 260 -5.06 20.22 -15.82
CA LYS A 260 -6.54 20.13 -15.75
C LYS A 260 -7.10 18.76 -16.20
N ARG A 261 -6.42 18.08 -17.14
CA ARG A 261 -6.76 16.72 -17.58
C ARG A 261 -6.56 15.67 -16.47
N ASP A 262 -5.62 15.89 -15.57
CA ASP A 262 -5.15 14.91 -14.60
C ASP A 262 -6.12 14.81 -13.40
N ILE A 263 -6.84 15.90 -13.10
CA ILE A 263 -8.01 15.90 -12.21
C ILE A 263 -9.07 14.88 -12.70
N ILE A 264 -9.35 14.85 -14.01
CA ILE A 264 -10.29 13.90 -14.62
C ILE A 264 -9.75 12.46 -14.60
N ARG A 265 -8.42 12.29 -14.60
CA ARG A 265 -7.73 11.00 -14.45
C ARG A 265 -7.62 10.53 -12.99
N GLY A 266 -8.07 11.35 -12.03
CA GLY A 266 -7.99 11.06 -10.59
C GLY A 266 -8.81 9.86 -10.11
N GLY A 267 -9.80 9.42 -10.89
CA GLY A 267 -10.64 8.27 -10.60
C GLY A 267 -12.12 8.58 -10.79
N ASN A 268 -13.00 7.67 -10.39
CA ASN A 268 -14.45 7.89 -10.48
C ASN A 268 -14.93 8.73 -9.27
N PRO A 269 -15.52 9.93 -9.48
CA PRO A 269 -15.93 10.83 -8.39
C PRO A 269 -17.09 10.30 -7.53
N PHE A 270 -17.76 9.21 -7.96
CA PHE A 270 -18.81 8.52 -7.23
C PHE A 270 -18.31 7.29 -6.46
N GLN A 271 -17.06 6.85 -6.69
CA GLN A 271 -16.47 5.71 -6.00
C GLN A 271 -16.39 5.96 -4.49
N ILE A 272 -16.62 4.93 -3.66
CA ILE A 272 -16.37 4.98 -2.22
C ILE A 272 -15.17 4.08 -1.87
N GLY A 273 -14.63 4.26 -0.67
CA GLY A 273 -13.46 3.56 -0.16
C GLY A 273 -13.78 2.73 1.09
N GLY A 274 -12.75 2.48 1.90
CA GLY A 274 -12.84 1.74 3.15
C GLY A 274 -11.47 1.24 3.61
N GLU A 275 -11.44 0.57 4.75
CA GLU A 275 -10.23 0.07 5.40
C GLU A 275 -10.36 -1.44 5.64
N PHE A 276 -9.26 -2.18 5.43
CA PHE A 276 -9.20 -3.64 5.66
C PHE A 276 -7.90 -3.96 6.41
N LEU A 277 -8.02 -4.53 7.60
CA LEU A 277 -6.90 -5.06 8.36
C LEU A 277 -6.80 -6.57 8.12
N PHE A 278 -5.72 -6.96 7.44
CA PHE A 278 -5.34 -8.35 7.27
C PHE A 278 -4.42 -8.81 8.39
N ASP A 279 -4.51 -10.08 8.77
CA ASP A 279 -3.56 -10.82 9.61
C ASP A 279 -3.45 -12.26 9.10
N ASP A 280 -2.23 -12.79 8.95
CA ASP A 280 -1.91 -14.07 8.29
C ASP A 280 -2.68 -14.34 6.97
N GLY A 281 -2.93 -13.27 6.20
CA GLY A 281 -3.67 -13.31 4.93
C GLY A 281 -5.20 -13.40 5.02
N ALA A 282 -5.77 -13.54 6.22
CA ALA A 282 -7.20 -13.38 6.45
C ALA A 282 -7.53 -11.90 6.71
N VAL A 283 -8.73 -11.42 6.32
CA VAL A 283 -9.23 -10.13 6.81
C VAL A 283 -9.82 -10.35 8.20
N ILE A 284 -9.17 -9.79 9.22
CA ILE A 284 -9.69 -9.86 10.60
C ILE A 284 -10.73 -8.76 10.84
N TRP A 285 -10.49 -7.53 10.36
CA TRP A 285 -11.41 -6.39 10.51
C TRP A 285 -11.52 -5.60 9.20
N CYS A 286 -12.70 -5.06 8.91
CA CYS A 286 -12.87 -4.09 7.83
C CYS A 286 -14.00 -3.07 8.10
N HIS A 287 -13.89 -1.91 7.47
CA HIS A 287 -14.93 -0.88 7.44
C HIS A 287 -15.10 -0.37 6.02
N ARG A 288 -16.32 -0.35 5.51
CA ARG A 288 -16.66 0.15 4.17
C ARG A 288 -17.35 1.49 4.30
N MET A 289 -16.84 2.51 3.58
CA MET A 289 -17.41 3.86 3.67
C MET A 289 -18.89 3.85 3.27
N LYS A 290 -19.80 4.25 4.15
CA LYS A 290 -21.25 4.32 3.84
C LYS A 290 -21.66 5.62 3.12
N ASN A 291 -20.72 6.57 2.98
CA ASN A 291 -20.87 7.84 2.26
C ASN A 291 -19.48 8.42 1.89
N TYR A 292 -19.42 9.53 1.15
CA TYR A 292 -18.18 10.15 0.65
C TYR A 292 -17.14 10.60 1.71
N ARG A 293 -17.50 10.62 3.00
CA ARG A 293 -16.64 11.08 4.11
C ARG A 293 -16.48 10.05 5.24
N ASN A 294 -17.14 8.90 5.16
CA ASN A 294 -17.16 7.92 6.24
C ASN A 294 -16.02 6.91 6.13
N HIS A 295 -14.76 7.37 6.08
CA HIS A 295 -13.63 6.52 6.45
C HIS A 295 -13.70 6.18 7.95
N ALA A 296 -13.06 5.10 8.41
CA ALA A 296 -12.96 4.79 9.83
C ALA A 296 -12.16 5.87 10.56
N GLU A 297 -12.67 6.39 11.69
CA GLU A 297 -12.02 7.49 12.42
C GLU A 297 -10.61 7.11 12.90
N ILE A 298 -9.69 8.06 12.96
CA ILE A 298 -8.26 7.78 13.19
C ILE A 298 -8.00 7.07 14.53
N LYS A 299 -8.80 7.36 15.57
CA LYS A 299 -8.74 6.66 16.86
C LYS A 299 -9.10 5.18 16.79
N VAL A 300 -9.97 4.77 15.85
CA VAL A 300 -10.26 3.36 15.56
C VAL A 300 -9.01 2.69 15.02
N LEU A 301 -8.34 3.31 14.04
CA LEU A 301 -7.11 2.77 13.47
C LEU A 301 -5.97 2.70 14.49
N ARG A 302 -5.85 3.69 15.40
CA ARG A 302 -4.85 3.63 16.47
C ARG A 302 -5.09 2.48 17.46
N ARG A 303 -6.34 2.26 17.91
CA ARG A 303 -6.70 1.09 18.75
C ARG A 303 -6.47 -0.25 18.04
N LEU A 304 -6.85 -0.36 16.76
CA LEU A 304 -6.59 -1.56 15.94
C LEU A 304 -5.10 -1.87 15.73
N LEU A 305 -4.23 -0.86 15.86
CA LEU A 305 -2.78 -0.96 15.78
C LEU A 305 -2.10 -1.00 17.16
N GLU A 306 -2.87 -1.09 18.25
CA GLU A 306 -2.39 -1.07 19.65
C GLU A 306 -1.52 0.15 19.99
N LEU A 307 -1.82 1.30 19.36
CA LEU A 307 -1.15 2.59 19.62
C LEU A 307 -1.86 3.42 20.70
N ASP A 308 -3.13 3.09 20.97
CA ASP A 308 -3.97 3.62 22.05
C ASP A 308 -4.63 2.44 22.78
N GLU A 309 -5.10 2.67 24.01
CA GLU A 309 -5.99 1.78 24.77
C GLU A 309 -7.46 1.88 24.27
#